data_AF-A0A8H9KH76-F1
#
_entry.id   AF-A0A8H9KH76-F1
#
_cell.length_a   1.000
_cell.length_b   1.000
_cell.length_c   1.000
_cell.angle_alpha   90.00
_cell.angle_beta   90.00
_cell.angle_gamma   90.00
#
_symmetry.space_group_name_H-M   'P 1'
#
loop_
_entity.id
_entity.type
_entity.pdbx_description
1 polymer ?
#
loop_
_entity_poly.entity_id
_entity_poly.type
_entity_poly.pdbx_seq_one_letter_code
_entity_poly.pdbx_strand_id
1 'polypeptide(L)'
;MKDLPFKTVAIDVDGTFVNDEKKYDHEMFGEILYRLHKHGAHFIIASGRPAGRLEADFGDFIDSVDFVADNGAVLVRDGKIIRTTTFSKKCILNLVDYLQLRYPGAVQSTLISGVKHSYFLKSTPAQFKRSHHYFYPNSIEVDNFDKIPEDDQYTKVTVDYPSKVRRELEYGFNSRSVAKIHVTTSGWNYMDIVPQNVNKANGLKEFLAYLDVPRTQLIAFGDGENDIEMLKTKLCHGKWSRQR
;
A
#
# COMPACT_ATOMS: atom_id res chain seq x y z
N MET A 1 9.54 -5.87 34.58
CA MET A 1 9.27 -6.57 33.31
C MET A 1 10.50 -6.42 32.45
N LYS A 2 10.93 -7.45 31.72
CA LYS A 2 12.10 -7.33 30.82
C LYS A 2 11.72 -6.45 29.63
N ASP A 3 12.61 -5.55 29.24
CA ASP A 3 12.42 -4.76 28.02
C ASP A 3 12.34 -5.67 26.78
N LEU A 4 11.48 -5.30 25.84
CA LEU A 4 11.40 -5.96 24.55
C LEU A 4 12.69 -5.69 23.75
N PRO A 5 13.22 -6.67 22.99
CA PRO A 5 14.41 -6.46 22.16
C PRO A 5 14.12 -5.64 20.89
N PHE A 6 12.92 -5.08 20.76
CA PHE A 6 12.42 -4.30 19.64
C PHE A 6 11.49 -3.19 20.16
N LYS A 7 11.27 -2.17 19.32
CA LYS A 7 10.36 -1.04 19.58
C LYS A 7 9.31 -0.87 18.48
N THR A 8 9.40 -1.65 17.41
CA THR A 8 8.41 -1.62 16.33
C THR A 8 8.18 -3.00 15.76
N VAL A 9 6.92 -3.34 15.52
CA VAL A 9 6.50 -4.49 14.70
C VAL A 9 5.85 -3.93 13.45
N ALA A 10 6.30 -4.34 12.27
CA ALA A 10 5.62 -4.08 11.01
C ALA A 10 5.11 -5.39 10.41
N ILE A 11 3.88 -5.39 9.91
CA ILE A 11 3.28 -6.61 9.35
C ILE A 11 2.46 -6.30 8.10
N ASP A 12 2.60 -7.13 7.07
CA ASP A 12 1.67 -7.11 5.95
C ASP A 12 0.28 -7.66 6.34
N VAL A 13 -0.74 -7.28 5.58
CA VAL A 13 -2.12 -7.71 5.80
C VAL A 13 -2.45 -8.98 5.03
N ASP A 14 -2.36 -8.93 3.71
CA ASP A 14 -2.99 -9.90 2.82
C ASP A 14 -2.11 -11.13 2.60
N GLY A 15 -2.43 -12.23 3.28
CA GLY A 15 -1.61 -13.44 3.25
C GLY A 15 -0.71 -13.59 4.48
N THR A 16 -0.65 -12.54 5.31
CA THR A 16 0.13 -12.50 6.55
C THR A 16 -0.74 -12.29 7.80
N PHE A 17 -1.33 -11.10 8.01
CA PHE A 17 -2.08 -10.80 9.23
C PHE A 17 -3.51 -11.38 9.25
N VAL A 18 -4.23 -11.27 8.13
CA VAL A 18 -5.60 -11.79 8.02
C VAL A 18 -5.65 -13.15 7.33
N ASN A 19 -6.64 -13.95 7.67
CA ASN A 19 -6.91 -15.22 7.00
C ASN A 19 -7.52 -15.01 5.60
N ASP A 20 -7.80 -16.12 4.90
CA ASP A 20 -8.35 -16.09 3.53
C ASP A 20 -9.77 -15.45 3.48
N GLU A 21 -10.49 -15.42 4.61
CA GLU A 21 -11.78 -14.71 4.79
C GLU A 21 -11.61 -13.22 5.16
N LYS A 22 -10.38 -12.71 5.17
CA LYS A 22 -10.02 -11.34 5.58
C LYS A 22 -10.36 -11.01 7.03
N LYS A 23 -10.35 -12.02 7.91
CA LYS A 23 -10.59 -11.89 9.36
C LYS A 23 -9.32 -12.13 10.15
N TYR A 24 -9.33 -11.61 11.38
CA TYR A 24 -8.32 -11.85 12.41
C TYR A 24 -9.01 -11.93 13.78
N ASP A 25 -8.29 -12.39 14.79
CA ASP A 25 -8.79 -12.45 16.17
C ASP A 25 -8.64 -11.07 16.83
N HIS A 26 -9.75 -10.35 16.97
CA HIS A 26 -9.76 -9.00 17.55
C HIS A 26 -9.38 -8.99 19.04
N GLU A 27 -9.81 -9.98 19.81
CA GLU A 27 -9.53 -10.05 21.25
C GLU A 27 -8.04 -10.28 21.48
N MET A 28 -7.48 -11.30 20.81
CA MET A 28 -6.05 -11.59 20.88
C MET A 28 -5.22 -10.40 20.38
N PHE A 29 -5.63 -9.74 19.30
CA PHE A 29 -4.92 -8.58 18.78
C PHE A 29 -4.93 -7.40 19.75
N GLY A 30 -6.08 -7.12 20.40
CA GLY A 30 -6.18 -6.11 21.44
C GLY A 30 -5.23 -6.38 22.62
N GLU A 31 -5.12 -7.63 23.06
CA GLU A 31 -4.15 -8.01 24.09
C GLU A 31 -2.70 -7.78 23.66
N ILE A 32 -2.37 -8.10 22.41
CA ILE A 32 -1.03 -7.89 21.85
C ILE A 32 -0.69 -6.41 21.83
N LEU A 33 -1.59 -5.56 21.31
CA LEU A 33 -1.40 -4.11 21.26
C LEU A 33 -1.20 -3.52 22.65
N TYR A 34 -2.02 -3.91 23.63
CA TYR A 34 -1.87 -3.49 25.02
C TYR A 34 -0.47 -3.83 25.58
N ARG A 35 0.02 -5.05 25.34
CA ARG A 35 1.34 -5.48 25.80
C ARG A 35 2.48 -4.73 25.11
N LEU A 36 2.37 -4.46 23.82
CA LEU A 36 3.35 -3.68 23.05
C LEU A 36 3.43 -2.24 23.56
N HIS A 37 2.29 -1.58 23.69
CA HIS A 37 2.20 -0.20 24.19
C HIS A 37 2.74 -0.04 25.59
N LYS A 38 2.47 -1.00 26.48
CA LYS A 38 3.02 -1.00 27.84
C LYS A 38 4.56 -1.00 27.89
N HIS A 39 5.22 -1.46 26.82
CA HIS A 39 6.68 -1.45 26.66
C HIS A 39 7.17 -0.33 25.72
N GLY A 40 6.30 0.60 25.33
CA GLY A 40 6.59 1.68 24.39
C GLY A 40 6.94 1.18 22.99
N ALA A 41 6.38 0.05 22.57
CA ALA A 41 6.56 -0.48 21.22
C ALA A 41 5.35 -0.14 20.33
N HIS A 42 5.62 0.14 19.06
CA HIS A 42 4.65 0.50 18.04
C HIS A 42 4.25 -0.72 17.19
N PHE A 43 3.01 -0.74 16.72
CA PHE A 43 2.52 -1.73 15.77
C PHE A 43 2.11 -1.04 14.47
N ILE A 44 2.76 -1.43 13.37
CA ILE A 44 2.58 -0.83 12.05
C ILE A 44 2.00 -1.87 11.09
N ILE A 45 0.88 -1.55 10.46
CA ILE A 45 0.38 -2.30 9.30
C ILE A 45 1.04 -1.73 8.05
N ALA A 46 1.78 -2.56 7.31
CA ALA A 46 2.46 -2.19 6.08
C ALA A 46 1.84 -2.91 4.87
N SER A 47 0.95 -2.22 4.14
CA SER A 47 0.07 -2.86 3.15
C SER A 47 0.03 -2.15 1.81
N GLY A 48 -0.34 -2.91 0.77
CA GLY A 48 -0.72 -2.35 -0.53
C GLY A 48 -2.15 -1.76 -0.54
N ARG A 49 -2.97 -2.02 0.48
CA ARG A 49 -4.32 -1.46 0.61
C ARG A 49 -4.28 0.07 0.76
N PRO A 50 -5.30 0.81 0.27
CA PRO A 50 -5.40 2.24 0.51
C PRO A 50 -5.68 2.52 1.99
N ALA A 51 -5.30 3.71 2.47
CA ALA A 51 -5.44 4.10 3.87
C ALA A 51 -6.88 3.94 4.40
N GLY A 52 -7.88 4.43 3.65
CA GLY A 52 -9.29 4.31 4.05
C GLY A 52 -9.80 2.86 4.19
N ARG A 53 -9.20 1.90 3.48
CA ARG A 53 -9.51 0.46 3.67
C ARG A 53 -8.90 -0.05 4.97
N LEU A 54 -7.66 0.31 5.27
CA LEU A 54 -7.02 -0.05 6.53
C LEU A 54 -7.74 0.56 7.72
N GLU A 55 -8.18 1.82 7.61
CA GLU A 55 -9.03 2.47 8.62
C GLU A 55 -10.33 1.69 8.85
N ALA A 56 -10.96 1.17 7.79
CA ALA A 56 -12.15 0.34 7.92
C ALA A 56 -11.86 -1.06 8.52
N ASP A 57 -10.70 -1.65 8.23
CA ASP A 57 -10.31 -2.98 8.74
C ASP A 57 -9.83 -2.96 10.20
N PHE A 58 -9.23 -1.86 10.62
CA PHE A 58 -8.57 -1.70 11.91
C PHE A 58 -9.18 -0.56 12.76
N GLY A 59 -10.38 -0.10 12.42
CA GLY A 59 -11.02 1.06 13.04
C GLY A 59 -11.15 0.98 14.56
N ASP A 60 -11.41 -0.22 15.09
CA ASP A 60 -11.46 -0.47 16.54
C ASP A 60 -10.11 -0.24 17.25
N PHE A 61 -9.02 -0.19 16.49
CA PHE A 61 -7.65 -0.05 16.97
C PHE A 61 -6.94 1.17 16.37
N ILE A 62 -7.67 2.14 15.81
CA ILE A 62 -7.09 3.25 15.04
C ILE A 62 -6.12 4.13 15.86
N ASP A 63 -6.33 4.22 17.17
CA ASP A 63 -5.46 4.93 18.10
C ASP A 63 -4.27 4.09 18.59
N SER A 64 -4.16 2.85 18.11
CA SER A 64 -3.18 1.87 18.56
C SER A 64 -2.41 1.18 17.43
N VAL A 65 -2.73 1.53 16.18
CA VAL A 65 -2.10 0.98 15.00
C VAL A 65 -1.71 2.10 14.07
N ASP A 66 -0.46 2.07 13.65
CA ASP A 66 0.10 2.95 12.65
C ASP A 66 -0.01 2.30 11.26
N PHE A 67 -0.16 3.08 10.19
CA PHE A 67 -0.26 2.54 8.82
C PHE A 67 0.85 3.06 7.90
N VAL A 68 1.41 2.12 7.13
CA VAL A 68 2.19 2.35 5.92
C VAL A 68 1.33 1.80 4.77
N ALA A 69 0.46 2.64 4.22
CA ALA A 69 -0.57 2.28 3.25
C ALA A 69 -0.14 2.59 1.79
N ASP A 70 -0.89 2.07 0.81
CA ASP A 70 -0.61 2.22 -0.62
C ASP A 70 0.85 1.88 -0.98
N ASN A 71 1.35 0.74 -0.46
CA ASN A 71 2.75 0.31 -0.60
C ASN A 71 3.75 1.35 -0.06
N GLY A 72 3.37 2.15 0.94
CA GLY A 72 4.22 3.18 1.56
C GLY A 72 4.06 4.58 0.98
N ALA A 73 3.07 4.80 0.11
CA ALA A 73 2.75 6.15 -0.37
C ALA A 73 2.08 7.01 0.70
N VAL A 74 1.39 6.40 1.67
CA VAL A 74 0.65 7.12 2.72
C VAL A 74 1.06 6.60 4.09
N LEU A 75 1.47 7.50 4.97
CA LEU A 75 1.80 7.20 6.36
C LEU A 75 0.71 7.78 7.25
N VAL A 76 0.12 6.95 8.11
CA VAL A 76 -0.96 7.32 9.03
C VAL A 76 -0.55 6.98 10.45
N ARG A 77 -0.81 7.89 11.38
CA ARG A 77 -0.63 7.72 12.82
C ARG A 77 -1.78 8.37 13.57
N ASP A 78 -2.30 7.70 14.60
CA ASP A 78 -3.40 8.21 15.43
C ASP A 78 -4.60 8.67 14.56
N GLY A 79 -4.93 7.86 13.56
CA GLY A 79 -5.97 8.15 12.56
C GLY A 79 -5.69 9.37 11.64
N LYS A 80 -4.47 9.91 11.61
CA LYS A 80 -4.11 11.09 10.83
C LYS A 80 -3.00 10.79 9.84
N ILE A 81 -3.18 11.25 8.60
CA ILE A 81 -2.14 11.21 7.59
C ILE A 81 -1.01 12.17 8.01
N ILE A 82 0.18 11.62 8.26
CA ILE A 82 1.38 12.39 8.60
C ILE A 82 2.25 12.66 7.37
N ARG A 83 2.14 11.83 6.33
CA ARG A 83 2.91 11.97 5.09
C ARG A 83 2.19 11.33 3.92
N THR A 84 2.31 11.96 2.76
CA THR A 84 1.92 11.41 1.46
C THR A 84 3.05 11.59 0.46
N THR A 85 3.21 10.61 -0.44
CA THR A 85 4.04 10.69 -1.63
C THR A 85 3.15 10.41 -2.83
N THR A 86 3.01 11.40 -3.71
CA THR A 86 1.93 11.42 -4.70
C THR A 86 2.43 11.73 -6.10
N PHE A 87 1.62 11.36 -7.08
CA PHE A 87 1.70 11.86 -8.43
C PHE A 87 0.95 13.18 -8.55
N SER A 88 1.45 14.08 -9.38
CA SER A 88 0.61 15.16 -9.91
C SER A 88 -0.39 14.57 -10.93
N LYS A 89 -1.54 15.23 -11.09
CA LYS A 89 -2.50 14.85 -12.14
C LYS A 89 -1.86 14.80 -13.52
N LYS A 90 -0.98 15.76 -13.84
CA LYS A 90 -0.19 15.75 -15.09
C LYS A 90 0.63 14.46 -15.26
N CYS A 91 1.28 13.99 -14.20
CA CYS A 91 2.01 12.72 -14.24
C CYS A 91 1.08 11.52 -14.48
N ILE A 92 -0.08 11.51 -13.83
CA ILE A 92 -1.11 10.48 -14.03
C ILE A 92 -1.58 10.45 -15.49
N LEU A 93 -1.92 11.60 -16.08
CA LEU A 93 -2.38 11.66 -17.47
C LEU A 93 -1.28 11.22 -18.44
N ASN A 94 -0.05 11.67 -18.24
CA ASN A 94 1.09 11.20 -19.04
C ASN A 94 1.30 9.68 -18.93
N LEU A 95 1.09 9.09 -17.74
CA LEU A 95 1.18 7.66 -17.53
C LEU A 95 0.04 6.92 -18.24
N VAL A 96 -1.20 7.41 -18.15
CA VAL A 96 -2.35 6.88 -18.88
C VAL A 96 -2.10 6.90 -20.39
N ASP A 97 -1.62 8.01 -20.94
CA ASP A 97 -1.29 8.13 -22.36
C ASP A 97 -0.18 7.15 -22.78
N TYR A 98 0.84 7.00 -21.93
CA TYR A 98 1.91 6.03 -22.16
C TYR A 98 1.39 4.59 -22.16
N LEU A 99 0.53 4.25 -21.18
CA LEU A 99 -0.12 2.94 -21.08
C LEU A 99 -0.98 2.66 -22.31
N GLN A 100 -1.80 3.62 -22.72
CA GLN A 100 -2.67 3.50 -23.91
C GLN A 100 -1.86 3.25 -25.18
N LEU A 101 -0.73 3.94 -25.34
CA LEU A 101 0.12 3.84 -26.54
C LEU A 101 0.93 2.53 -26.58
N ARG A 102 1.41 2.05 -25.44
CA ARG A 102 2.39 0.94 -25.37
C ARG A 102 1.80 -0.39 -24.95
N TYR A 103 0.68 -0.38 -24.24
CA TYR A 103 0.04 -1.57 -23.67
C TYR A 103 -1.46 -1.55 -24.00
N PRO A 104 -1.85 -1.89 -25.24
CA PRO A 104 -3.25 -1.86 -25.67
C PRO A 104 -4.16 -2.61 -24.71
N GLY A 105 -5.24 -1.97 -24.28
CA GLY A 105 -6.21 -2.53 -23.34
C GLY A 105 -5.90 -2.29 -21.86
N ALA A 106 -4.67 -1.93 -21.48
CA ALA A 106 -4.28 -1.71 -20.08
C ALA A 106 -5.15 -0.64 -19.39
N VAL A 107 -5.42 0.46 -20.08
CA VAL A 107 -6.22 1.58 -19.55
C VAL A 107 -7.66 1.18 -19.21
N GLN A 108 -8.23 0.19 -19.90
CA GLN A 108 -9.62 -0.25 -19.66
C GLN A 108 -9.76 -0.93 -18.29
N SER A 109 -8.69 -1.56 -17.81
CA SER A 109 -8.61 -2.21 -16.49
C SER A 109 -7.61 -1.50 -15.60
N THR A 110 -7.77 -0.17 -15.48
CA THR A 110 -6.96 0.70 -14.62
C THR A 110 -7.81 1.31 -13.52
N LEU A 111 -7.23 1.41 -12.32
CA LEU A 111 -7.74 2.15 -11.17
C LEU A 111 -6.69 3.17 -10.74
N ILE A 112 -7.11 4.42 -10.50
CA ILE A 112 -6.26 5.44 -9.89
C ILE A 112 -6.69 5.61 -8.44
N SER A 113 -5.79 5.35 -7.49
CA SER A 113 -6.01 5.59 -6.06
C SER A 113 -5.57 7.01 -5.70
N GLY A 114 -6.46 7.74 -5.04
CA GLY A 114 -6.18 8.99 -4.34
C GLY A 114 -6.49 8.87 -2.85
N VAL A 115 -6.08 9.87 -2.08
CA VAL A 115 -6.37 9.94 -0.65
C VAL A 115 -7.87 10.11 -0.38
N LYS A 116 -8.56 10.94 -1.18
CA LYS A 116 -10.00 11.18 -1.01
C LYS A 116 -10.84 10.08 -1.65
N HIS A 117 -10.54 9.75 -2.90
CA HIS A 117 -11.31 8.79 -3.68
C HIS A 117 -10.41 7.92 -4.55
N SER A 118 -10.97 6.84 -5.07
CA SER A 118 -10.36 6.09 -6.17
C SER A 118 -11.20 6.25 -7.43
N TYR A 119 -10.59 6.11 -8.60
CA TYR A 119 -11.23 6.45 -9.87
C TYR A 119 -11.14 5.29 -10.87
N PHE A 120 -12.28 4.91 -11.42
CA PHE A 120 -12.41 4.02 -12.57
C PHE A 120 -12.94 4.79 -13.77
N LEU A 121 -12.70 4.28 -14.98
CA LEU A 121 -13.49 4.72 -16.13
C LEU A 121 -14.90 4.11 -16.05
N LYS A 122 -15.91 4.83 -16.53
CA LYS A 122 -17.26 4.24 -16.71
C LYS A 122 -17.22 3.00 -17.61
N SER A 123 -16.33 3.02 -18.60
CA SER A 123 -16.08 1.91 -19.53
C SER A 123 -15.30 0.73 -18.93
N THR A 124 -14.74 0.86 -17.72
CA THR A 124 -14.00 -0.22 -17.07
C THR A 124 -14.89 -1.46 -16.90
N PRO A 125 -14.39 -2.68 -17.20
CA PRO A 125 -15.17 -3.90 -17.07
C PRO A 125 -15.77 -4.08 -15.67
N ALA A 126 -17.06 -4.42 -15.62
CA ALA A 126 -17.77 -4.58 -14.36
C ALA A 126 -17.14 -5.63 -13.43
N GLN A 127 -16.49 -6.66 -13.98
CA GLN A 127 -15.74 -7.65 -13.19
C GLN A 127 -14.56 -7.02 -12.45
N PHE A 128 -13.79 -6.15 -13.11
CA PHE A 128 -12.66 -5.46 -12.49
C PHE A 128 -13.12 -4.50 -11.40
N LYS A 129 -14.21 -3.75 -11.64
CA LYS A 129 -14.83 -2.90 -10.60
C LYS A 129 -15.27 -3.73 -9.39
N ARG A 130 -15.96 -4.86 -9.62
CA ARG A 130 -16.41 -5.75 -8.54
C ARG A 130 -15.26 -6.36 -7.74
N SER A 131 -14.17 -6.78 -8.39
CA SER A 131 -13.02 -7.36 -7.68
C SER A 131 -12.28 -6.34 -6.80
N HIS A 132 -12.40 -5.06 -7.11
CA HIS A 132 -11.76 -3.96 -6.37
C HIS A 132 -12.67 -3.29 -5.34
N HIS A 133 -13.98 -3.52 -5.39
CA HIS A 133 -14.96 -2.82 -4.55
C HIS A 133 -14.68 -2.96 -3.04
N TYR A 134 -14.25 -4.14 -2.59
CA TYR A 134 -13.91 -4.36 -1.18
C TYR A 134 -12.75 -3.45 -0.71
N PHE A 135 -11.73 -3.27 -1.55
CA PHE A 135 -10.53 -2.49 -1.24
C PHE A 135 -10.73 -0.99 -1.46
N TYR A 136 -11.60 -0.61 -2.40
CA TYR A 136 -11.81 0.79 -2.80
C TYR A 136 -13.31 1.15 -2.73
N PRO A 137 -13.92 1.13 -1.53
CA PRO A 137 -15.36 1.35 -1.36
C PRO A 137 -15.81 2.78 -1.69
N ASN A 138 -14.89 3.76 -1.64
CA ASN A 138 -15.09 5.17 -1.97
C ASN A 138 -14.77 5.50 -3.45
N SER A 139 -14.83 4.51 -4.33
CA SER A 139 -14.50 4.69 -5.74
C SER A 139 -15.58 5.44 -6.52
N ILE A 140 -15.15 6.26 -7.48
CA ILE A 140 -15.95 7.10 -8.36
C ILE A 140 -15.69 6.70 -9.80
N GLU A 141 -16.73 6.66 -10.63
CA GLU A 141 -16.60 6.45 -12.06
C GLU A 141 -16.53 7.77 -12.82
N VAL A 142 -15.54 7.92 -13.69
CA VAL A 142 -15.34 9.09 -14.55
C VAL A 142 -15.41 8.70 -16.02
N ASP A 143 -15.81 9.63 -16.90
CA ASP A 143 -15.85 9.38 -18.35
C ASP A 143 -14.44 9.25 -18.94
N ASN A 144 -13.50 10.00 -18.38
CA ASN A 144 -12.09 10.01 -18.75
C ASN A 144 -11.26 10.43 -17.53
N PHE A 145 -10.05 9.91 -17.42
CA PHE A 145 -9.14 10.27 -16.32
C PHE A 145 -8.72 11.74 -16.33
N ASP A 146 -8.91 12.51 -17.41
CA ASP A 146 -8.75 13.98 -17.40
C ASP A 146 -9.74 14.70 -16.46
N LYS A 147 -10.84 14.05 -16.08
CA LYS A 147 -11.89 14.58 -15.19
C LYS A 147 -11.61 14.37 -13.71
N ILE A 148 -10.52 13.69 -13.33
CA ILE A 148 -10.18 13.54 -11.92
C ILE A 148 -9.81 14.91 -11.30
N PRO A 149 -10.13 15.17 -10.01
CA PRO A 149 -9.99 16.51 -9.39
C PRO A 149 -8.53 16.96 -9.24
N GLU A 150 -8.22 18.25 -9.37
CA GLU A 150 -6.84 18.73 -9.14
C GLU A 150 -6.43 18.70 -7.66
N ASP A 151 -7.42 18.67 -6.75
CA ASP A 151 -7.23 18.79 -5.30
C ASP A 151 -7.19 17.44 -4.56
N ASP A 152 -7.22 16.30 -5.25
CA ASP A 152 -6.90 14.99 -4.67
C ASP A 152 -5.40 14.70 -4.78
N GLN A 153 -4.94 13.75 -3.98
CA GLN A 153 -3.56 13.32 -3.84
C GLN A 153 -3.41 11.89 -4.34
N TYR A 154 -2.94 11.73 -5.59
CA TYR A 154 -2.87 10.43 -6.25
C TYR A 154 -1.67 9.61 -5.79
N THR A 155 -1.92 8.47 -5.15
CA THR A 155 -0.89 7.68 -4.48
C THR A 155 -0.43 6.48 -5.31
N LYS A 156 -1.32 5.94 -6.16
CA LYS A 156 -1.08 4.67 -6.85
C LYS A 156 -1.95 4.54 -8.10
N VAL A 157 -1.44 3.84 -9.11
CA VAL A 157 -2.21 3.38 -10.28
C VAL A 157 -2.12 1.86 -10.35
N THR A 158 -3.25 1.18 -10.21
CA THR A 158 -3.33 -0.29 -10.32
C THR A 158 -3.82 -0.66 -11.71
N VAL A 159 -3.12 -1.57 -12.38
CA VAL A 159 -3.41 -1.99 -13.76
C VAL A 159 -3.50 -3.52 -13.84
N ASP A 160 -4.58 -4.03 -14.43
CA ASP A 160 -4.69 -5.44 -14.83
C ASP A 160 -4.04 -5.67 -16.19
N TYR A 161 -2.76 -6.02 -16.15
CA TYR A 161 -1.98 -6.33 -17.33
C TYR A 161 -0.85 -7.30 -16.95
N PRO A 162 -0.38 -8.19 -17.85
CA PRO A 162 0.62 -9.19 -17.52
C PRO A 162 1.88 -8.63 -16.85
N SER A 163 2.14 -9.06 -15.61
CA SER A 163 3.25 -8.57 -14.76
C SER A 163 4.67 -8.79 -15.33
N LYS A 164 4.81 -9.56 -16.41
CA LYS A 164 6.07 -9.73 -17.14
C LYS A 164 6.58 -8.42 -17.75
N VAL A 165 5.70 -7.44 -18.01
CA VAL A 165 6.09 -6.16 -18.62
C VAL A 165 6.55 -5.12 -17.60
N ARG A 166 6.47 -5.39 -16.29
CA ARG A 166 6.76 -4.39 -15.23
C ARG A 166 8.08 -3.65 -15.42
N ARG A 167 9.17 -4.38 -15.64
CA ARG A 167 10.51 -3.81 -15.80
C ARG A 167 10.62 -2.96 -17.07
N GLU A 168 9.99 -3.39 -18.15
CA GLU A 168 9.95 -2.66 -19.42
C GLU A 168 9.10 -1.37 -19.29
N LEU A 169 7.94 -1.47 -18.64
CA LEU A 169 7.05 -0.35 -18.33
C LEU A 169 7.79 0.69 -17.49
N GLU A 170 8.41 0.28 -16.37
CA GLU A 170 9.15 1.16 -15.48
C GLU A 170 10.29 1.86 -16.22
N TYR A 171 11.16 1.10 -16.90
CA TYR A 171 12.30 1.65 -17.64
C TYR A 171 11.85 2.58 -18.79
N GLY A 172 10.84 2.16 -19.56
CA GLY A 172 10.35 2.88 -20.72
C GLY A 172 9.67 4.19 -20.35
N PHE A 173 8.88 4.23 -19.28
CA PHE A 173 8.30 5.47 -18.77
C PHE A 173 9.37 6.37 -18.15
N ASN A 174 10.23 5.81 -17.28
CA ASN A 174 11.27 6.56 -16.59
C ASN A 174 12.34 7.14 -17.54
N SER A 175 12.59 6.54 -18.70
CA SER A 175 13.52 7.11 -19.69
C SER A 175 12.98 8.35 -20.42
N ARG A 176 11.68 8.62 -20.35
CA ARG A 176 11.00 9.67 -21.15
C ARG A 176 10.27 10.71 -20.31
N SER A 177 9.99 10.41 -19.05
CA SER A 177 9.29 11.31 -18.14
C SER A 177 10.24 11.95 -17.12
N VAL A 178 9.99 13.20 -16.75
CA VAL A 178 10.68 13.86 -15.62
C VAL A 178 10.26 13.21 -14.30
N ALA A 179 8.96 13.04 -14.10
CA ALA A 179 8.42 12.30 -12.97
C ALA A 179 8.68 10.80 -13.19
N LYS A 180 9.27 10.15 -12.18
CA LYS A 180 9.63 8.74 -12.24
C LYS A 180 8.62 7.90 -11.46
N ILE A 181 8.42 6.68 -11.92
CA ILE A 181 7.55 5.67 -11.31
C ILE A 181 8.38 4.51 -10.76
N HIS A 182 7.79 3.75 -9.85
CA HIS A 182 8.20 2.40 -9.49
C HIS A 182 7.03 1.45 -9.74
N VAL A 183 7.30 0.28 -10.31
CA VAL A 183 6.28 -0.72 -10.65
C VAL A 183 6.50 -1.98 -9.81
N THR A 184 5.53 -2.29 -8.97
CA THR A 184 5.52 -3.48 -8.13
C THR A 184 4.31 -4.37 -8.44
N THR A 185 4.24 -5.53 -7.82
CA THR A 185 3.07 -6.41 -7.86
C THR A 185 2.21 -6.17 -6.62
N SER A 186 0.89 -6.16 -6.81
CA SER A 186 -0.04 -6.28 -5.70
C SER A 186 -0.26 -7.77 -5.37
N GLY A 187 -0.93 -8.04 -4.24
CA GLY A 187 -1.63 -9.32 -4.10
C GLY A 187 -2.57 -9.50 -5.30
N TRP A 188 -2.68 -10.73 -5.82
CA TRP A 188 -3.55 -11.10 -6.96
C TRP A 188 -3.03 -10.73 -8.38
N ASN A 189 -1.72 -10.54 -8.55
CA ASN A 189 -1.05 -10.36 -9.86
C ASN A 189 -1.37 -9.07 -10.65
N TYR A 190 -2.03 -8.08 -10.05
CA TYR A 190 -2.09 -6.75 -10.65
C TYR A 190 -0.73 -6.05 -10.56
N MET A 191 -0.51 -5.07 -11.44
CA MET A 191 0.63 -4.18 -11.36
C MET A 191 0.23 -2.91 -10.63
N ASP A 192 0.93 -2.62 -9.53
CA ASP A 192 0.82 -1.34 -8.85
C ASP A 192 1.95 -0.43 -9.30
N ILE A 193 1.58 0.74 -9.80
CA ILE A 193 2.48 1.81 -10.22
C ILE A 193 2.40 2.92 -9.16
N VAL A 194 3.51 3.18 -8.49
CA VAL A 194 3.63 4.18 -7.43
C VAL A 194 4.73 5.19 -7.78
N PRO A 195 4.81 6.35 -7.12
CA PRO A 195 5.92 7.27 -7.35
C PRO A 195 7.28 6.60 -7.11
N GLN A 196 8.33 7.07 -7.79
CA GLN A 196 9.67 6.52 -7.55
C GLN A 196 10.06 6.62 -6.07
N ASN A 197 10.77 5.60 -5.59
CA ASN A 197 11.16 5.40 -4.19
C ASN A 197 10.01 5.09 -3.23
N VAL A 198 8.77 4.95 -3.70
CA VAL A 198 7.67 4.43 -2.88
C VAL A 198 7.74 2.91 -2.86
N ASN A 199 7.91 2.35 -1.68
CA ASN A 199 7.69 0.94 -1.35
C ASN A 199 7.56 0.81 0.18
N LYS A 200 7.12 -0.36 0.67
CA LYS A 200 6.89 -0.57 2.11
C LYS A 200 8.15 -0.33 2.95
N ALA A 201 9.33 -0.69 2.45
CA ALA A 201 10.59 -0.51 3.17
C ALA A 201 10.96 0.97 3.34
N ASN A 202 10.77 1.78 2.31
CA ASN A 202 11.01 3.23 2.36
C ASN A 202 9.94 3.93 3.20
N GLY A 203 8.66 3.53 3.07
CA GLY A 203 7.59 4.02 3.94
C GLY A 203 7.88 3.75 5.42
N LEU A 204 8.31 2.52 5.76
CA LEU A 204 8.74 2.17 7.11
C LEU A 204 9.98 2.94 7.56
N LYS A 205 10.95 3.16 6.68
CA LYS A 205 12.14 3.95 7.00
C LYS A 205 11.75 5.39 7.39
N GLU A 206 10.86 6.02 6.63
CA GLU A 206 10.34 7.35 6.93
C GLU A 206 9.53 7.36 8.23
N PHE A 207 8.70 6.33 8.44
CA PHE A 207 7.88 6.20 9.65
C PHE A 207 8.76 6.03 10.91
N LEU A 208 9.75 5.15 10.86
CA LEU A 208 10.69 4.94 11.97
C LEU A 208 11.49 6.21 12.30
N ALA A 209 11.87 6.99 11.28
CA ALA A 209 12.51 8.29 11.49
C ALA A 209 11.57 9.28 12.19
N TYR A 210 10.28 9.28 11.84
CA TYR A 210 9.26 10.07 12.54
C TYR A 210 9.08 9.62 14.00
N LEU A 211 9.23 8.32 14.29
CA LEU A 211 9.16 7.76 15.65
C LEU A 211 10.43 7.96 16.49
N ASP A 212 11.53 8.43 15.88
CA ASP A 212 12.88 8.38 16.47
C ASP A 212 13.29 6.96 16.93
N VAL A 213 12.86 5.94 16.17
CA VAL A 213 13.17 4.53 16.45
C VAL A 213 14.23 4.04 15.45
N PRO A 214 15.37 3.50 15.91
CA PRO A 214 16.35 2.95 14.99
C PRO A 214 15.79 1.72 14.28
N ARG A 215 16.13 1.57 13.00
CA ARG A 215 15.80 0.38 12.20
C ARG A 215 16.22 -0.93 12.86
N THR A 216 17.25 -0.90 13.72
CA THR A 216 17.67 -2.04 14.55
C THR A 216 16.73 -2.37 15.71
N GLN A 217 15.52 -1.82 15.73
CA GLN A 217 14.46 -2.16 16.67
C GLN A 217 13.14 -2.47 15.96
N LEU A 218 13.18 -2.68 14.64
CA LEU A 218 12.05 -3.12 13.83
C LEU A 218 12.08 -4.64 13.65
N ILE A 219 10.95 -5.30 13.88
CA ILE A 219 10.68 -6.66 13.40
C ILE A 219 9.64 -6.56 12.30
N ALA A 220 9.84 -7.26 11.18
CA ALA A 220 8.95 -7.21 10.03
C ALA A 220 8.44 -8.59 9.59
N PHE A 221 7.18 -8.65 9.16
CA PHE A 221 6.51 -9.86 8.67
C PHE A 221 5.80 -9.58 7.34
N GLY A 222 5.82 -10.54 6.41
CA GLY A 222 5.19 -10.42 5.09
C GLY A 222 5.33 -11.70 4.28
N ASP A 223 4.60 -11.81 3.19
CA ASP A 223 4.53 -13.01 2.33
C ASP A 223 4.70 -12.71 0.83
N GLY A 224 4.55 -11.46 0.40
CA GLY A 224 4.54 -11.05 -1.01
C GLY A 224 5.89 -10.58 -1.57
N GLU A 225 5.96 -10.44 -2.91
CA GLU A 225 7.13 -9.84 -3.58
C GLU A 225 7.37 -8.39 -3.12
N ASN A 226 6.30 -7.63 -2.88
CA ASN A 226 6.35 -6.26 -2.38
C ASN A 226 6.83 -6.16 -0.93
N ASP A 227 6.97 -7.28 -0.21
CA ASP A 227 7.53 -7.34 1.15
C ASP A 227 9.03 -7.60 1.16
N ILE A 228 9.64 -8.05 0.06
CA ILE A 228 11.05 -8.49 0.03
C ILE A 228 12.00 -7.41 0.57
N GLU A 229 11.78 -6.15 0.19
CA GLU A 229 12.61 -5.05 0.65
C GLU A 229 12.41 -4.75 2.14
N MET A 230 11.16 -4.85 2.61
CA MET A 230 10.83 -4.71 4.03
C MET A 230 11.47 -5.84 4.84
N LEU A 231 11.41 -7.09 4.38
CA LEU A 231 11.98 -8.25 5.08
C LEU A 231 13.51 -8.28 5.10
N LYS A 232 14.17 -7.65 4.12
CA LYS A 232 15.63 -7.41 4.13
C LYS A 232 16.05 -6.37 5.17
N THR A 233 15.08 -5.70 5.81
CA THR A 233 15.30 -4.74 6.89
C THR A 233 15.64 -5.51 8.16
N LYS A 234 16.93 -5.81 8.38
CA LYS A 234 17.47 -6.56 9.52
C LYS A 234 16.75 -6.26 10.85
N LEU A 235 15.87 -7.17 11.28
CA LEU A 235 15.93 -7.99 12.51
C LEU A 235 14.82 -9.04 12.47
N CYS A 236 15.22 -10.30 12.53
CA CYS A 236 14.39 -11.51 12.63
C CYS A 236 13.56 -11.88 11.39
N HIS A 237 13.91 -13.03 10.81
CA HIS A 237 13.13 -13.75 9.79
C HIS A 237 12.27 -14.78 10.53
N GLY A 238 10.97 -14.54 10.65
CA GLY A 238 10.01 -15.54 11.07
C GLY A 238 9.16 -15.93 9.88
N LYS A 239 9.24 -17.18 9.41
CA LYS A 239 8.17 -17.75 8.58
C LYS A 239 6.98 -17.97 9.50
N TRP A 240 5.89 -17.26 9.27
CA TRP A 240 4.62 -17.54 9.93
C TRP A 240 4.13 -18.91 9.45
N SER A 241 4.23 -19.93 10.30
CA SER A 241 3.59 -21.22 10.01
C SER A 241 2.11 -21.06 10.32
N ARG A 242 1.25 -21.18 9.30
CA ARG A 242 -0.20 -21.28 9.48
C ARG A 242 -0.48 -22.35 10.54
N GLN A 243 -0.91 -21.94 11.74
CA GLN A 243 -1.66 -22.86 12.59
C GLN A 243 -3.01 -23.04 11.91
N ARG A 244 -3.30 -24.29 11.55
CA ARG A 244 -4.59 -24.71 11.01
C ARG A 244 -5.64 -24.67 12.09
#